data_AF-B4UD93-F1
#
_entry.id   AF-B4UD93-F1
#
_cell.length_a   1.000
_cell.length_b   1.000
_cell.length_c   1.000
_cell.angle_alpha   90.00
_cell.angle_beta   90.00
_cell.angle_gamma   90.00
#
_symmetry.space_group_name_H-M   'P 1'
#
loop_
_entity.id
_entity.type
_entity.pdbx_description
1 polymer ?
#
loop_
_entity_poly.entity_id
_entity_poly.type
_entity_poly.pdbx_seq_one_letter_code
_entity_poly.pdbx_strand_id
1 'polypeptide(L)'
;MAKGKFKKRMSSPVTTTGVPVAVLVVFILFFGVPAAALARGGHPLLAAVVGFPLAAAAAFWTFGRILLVLAAFRLHRRGVAGVLVYSNSPTWQAHIEREWLPLVGGAVVTLNWSERATWRDTLPVMLWRHFCANYRGSVGVFRNINPAVIVLRGLRQPLVFRFYGPFELAKHGDTENLKTLEREMLEAVGAAT
;
A
#
# COMPACT_ATOMS: atom_id res chain seq x y z
N MET A 1 15.09 7.14 38.46
CA MET A 1 14.87 8.44 37.78
C MET A 1 14.91 8.25 36.27
N ALA A 2 13.90 8.80 35.58
CA ALA A 2 13.79 9.03 34.13
C ALA A 2 14.02 7.88 33.11
N LYS A 3 13.14 6.86 33.10
CA LYS A 3 12.84 6.14 31.83
C LYS A 3 11.83 6.99 31.04
N GLY A 4 12.35 7.97 30.30
CA GLY A 4 11.58 8.81 29.40
C GLY A 4 10.81 7.97 28.39
N LYS A 5 9.48 7.96 28.53
CA LYS A 5 8.51 7.32 27.64
C LYS A 5 8.64 7.91 26.23
N PHE A 6 9.47 7.30 25.38
CA PHE A 6 9.25 7.35 23.94
C PHE A 6 8.06 6.45 23.61
N LYS A 7 6.85 6.92 23.95
CA LYS A 7 5.61 6.36 23.38
C LYS A 7 5.58 6.84 21.93
N LYS A 8 6.44 6.26 21.11
CA LYS A 8 6.48 6.51 19.66
C LYS A 8 5.13 6.04 19.16
N ARG A 9 4.18 6.97 18.99
CA ARG A 9 2.87 6.69 18.37
C ARG A 9 3.20 6.06 17.01
N MET A 10 3.11 4.74 16.94
CA MET A 10 3.34 4.05 15.69
C MET A 10 2.14 4.32 14.79
N SER A 11 2.48 4.53 13.53
CA SER A 11 1.72 5.26 12.53
C SER A 11 0.28 4.79 12.43
N SER A 12 -0.64 5.75 12.58
CA SER A 12 -1.98 5.69 12.00
C SER A 12 -1.92 5.09 10.60
N PRO A 13 -2.98 4.41 10.13
CA PRO A 13 -3.03 3.82 8.79
C PRO A 13 -2.43 4.80 7.82
N VAL A 14 -1.35 4.36 7.17
CA VAL A 14 -0.62 5.23 6.27
C VAL A 14 -1.56 5.42 5.10
N THR A 15 -2.31 6.52 5.15
CA THR A 15 -2.91 7.07 3.96
C THR A 15 -1.70 7.35 3.10
N THR A 16 -1.49 6.51 2.09
CA THR A 16 -0.44 6.77 1.11
C THR A 16 -0.70 8.20 0.69
N THR A 17 0.18 9.14 1.04
CA THR A 17 -0.11 10.53 0.73
C THR A 17 -0.13 10.60 -0.78
N GLY A 18 -1.27 10.99 -1.35
CA GLY A 18 -1.32 11.35 -2.76
C GLY A 18 -0.13 12.26 -3.03
N VAL A 19 0.56 12.09 -4.16
CA VAL A 19 1.74 12.91 -4.49
C VAL A 19 1.38 14.36 -4.18
N PRO A 20 2.01 14.99 -3.17
CA PRO A 20 1.63 16.34 -2.77
C PRO A 20 1.70 17.21 -4.02
N VAL A 21 0.73 18.09 -4.23
CA VAL A 21 0.73 19.00 -5.40
C VAL A 21 2.09 19.69 -5.52
N ALA A 22 2.70 20.05 -4.38
CA ALA A 22 4.07 20.56 -4.31
C ALA A 22 5.13 19.63 -4.94
N VAL A 23 5.08 18.32 -4.70
CA VAL A 23 6.03 17.36 -5.31
C VAL A 23 5.83 17.28 -6.82
N LEU A 24 4.58 17.32 -7.31
CA LEU A 24 4.30 17.34 -8.74
C LEU A 24 4.86 18.62 -9.39
N VAL A 25 4.64 19.78 -8.75
CA VAL A 25 5.18 21.06 -9.23
C VAL A 25 6.71 21.02 -9.28
N VAL A 26 7.38 20.53 -8.24
CA VAL A 26 8.84 20.37 -8.23
C VAL A 26 9.30 19.45 -9.36
N PHE A 27 8.65 18.31 -9.58
CA PHE A 27 8.99 17.41 -10.68
C PHE A 27 8.82 18.07 -12.06
N ILE A 28 7.74 18.83 -12.26
CA ILE A 28 7.51 19.55 -13.51
C ILE A 28 8.58 20.63 -13.73
N LEU A 29 8.96 21.38 -12.68
CA LEU A 29 9.98 22.42 -12.78
C LEU A 29 11.37 21.84 -13.04
N PHE A 30 11.74 20.75 -12.37
CA PHE A 30 13.08 20.15 -12.51
C PHE A 30 13.25 19.28 -13.76
N PHE A 31 12.19 18.60 -14.22
CA PHE A 31 12.29 17.67 -15.36
C PHE A 31 11.51 18.16 -16.58
N GLY A 32 10.32 18.73 -16.39
CA GLY A 32 9.47 19.17 -17.50
C GLY A 32 9.99 20.41 -18.21
N VAL A 33 10.35 21.47 -17.46
CA VAL A 33 10.82 22.73 -18.05
C VAL A 33 12.15 22.54 -18.81
N PRO A 34 13.18 21.87 -18.25
CA PRO A 34 14.43 21.64 -18.98
C PRO A 34 14.26 20.72 -20.18
N ALA A 35 13.45 19.66 -20.07
CA ALA A 35 13.15 18.80 -21.21
C ALA A 35 12.50 19.57 -22.36
N ALA A 36 11.53 20.45 -22.06
CA ALA A 36 10.89 21.28 -23.06
C ALA A 36 11.85 22.30 -23.70
N ALA A 37 12.78 22.87 -22.92
CA ALA A 37 13.81 23.78 -23.44
C ALA A 37 14.77 23.03 -24.40
N LEU A 38 15.27 21.86 -24.00
CA LEU A 38 16.15 21.02 -24.81
C LEU A 38 15.49 20.56 -26.12
N ALA A 39 14.20 20.20 -26.07
CA ALA A 39 13.44 19.80 -27.26
C ALA A 39 13.33 20.96 -28.26
N ARG A 40 13.03 22.18 -27.79
CA ARG A 40 12.96 23.38 -28.63
C ARG A 40 14.33 23.79 -29.20
N GLY A 41 15.41 23.51 -28.47
CA GLY A 41 16.78 23.76 -28.90
C GLY A 41 17.34 22.75 -29.91
N GLY A 42 16.53 21.79 -30.39
CA GLY A 42 17.00 20.78 -31.37
C GLY A 42 17.72 19.58 -30.76
N HIS A 43 17.58 19.35 -29.44
CA HIS A 43 18.20 18.21 -28.74
C HIS A 43 17.14 17.20 -28.22
N PRO A 44 16.40 16.51 -29.10
CA PRO A 44 15.28 15.66 -28.70
C PRO A 44 15.69 14.46 -27.84
N LEU A 45 16.88 13.89 -28.05
CA LEU A 45 17.36 12.76 -27.24
C LEU A 45 17.63 13.16 -25.79
N LEU A 46 18.28 14.31 -25.56
CA LEU A 46 18.51 14.83 -24.21
C LEU A 46 17.19 15.21 -23.53
N ALA A 47 16.27 15.81 -24.28
CA ALA A 47 14.93 16.10 -23.78
C ALA A 47 14.19 14.84 -23.31
N ALA A 48 14.30 13.72 -24.06
CA ALA A 48 13.68 12.46 -23.69
C ALA A 48 14.27 11.88 -22.40
N VAL A 49 15.60 11.90 -22.25
CA VAL A 49 16.28 11.42 -21.03
C VAL A 49 15.88 12.26 -19.82
N VAL A 50 15.85 13.59 -19.94
CA VAL A 50 15.47 14.49 -18.84
C VAL A 50 13.97 14.41 -18.53
N GLY A 51 13.12 14.21 -19.53
CA GLY A 51 11.67 14.08 -19.36
C GLY A 51 11.22 12.71 -18.83
N PHE A 52 12.06 11.68 -18.96
CA PHE A 52 11.73 10.29 -18.59
C PHE A 52 11.24 10.13 -17.14
N PRO A 53 11.86 10.72 -16.09
CA PRO A 53 11.39 10.58 -14.72
C PRO A 53 9.97 11.13 -14.51
N LEU A 54 9.65 12.25 -15.16
CA LEU A 54 8.31 12.85 -15.09
C LEU A 54 7.28 11.95 -15.79
N ALA A 55 7.61 11.45 -16.99
CA ALA A 55 6.77 10.52 -17.72
C ALA A 55 6.53 9.22 -16.94
N ALA A 56 7.57 8.65 -16.34
CA ALA A 56 7.48 7.45 -15.50
C ALA A 56 6.60 7.67 -14.26
N ALA A 57 6.74 8.82 -13.58
CA ALA A 57 5.90 9.18 -12.44
C ALA A 57 4.43 9.34 -12.83
N ALA A 58 4.15 10.00 -13.96
CA ALA A 58 2.81 10.16 -14.50
C ALA A 58 2.20 8.81 -14.91
N ALA A 59 2.97 7.94 -15.57
CA ALA A 59 2.55 6.59 -15.93
C ALA A 59 2.23 5.75 -14.69
N PHE A 60 3.09 5.78 -13.67
CA PHE A 60 2.85 5.08 -12.40
C PHE A 60 1.57 5.56 -11.71
N TRP A 61 1.37 6.87 -11.61
CA TRP A 61 0.15 7.44 -11.00
C TRP A 61 -1.11 7.06 -11.78
N THR A 62 -1.05 7.15 -13.12
CA THR A 62 -2.16 6.80 -14.01
C THR A 62 -2.51 5.33 -13.90
N PHE A 63 -1.50 4.46 -13.85
CA PHE A 63 -1.67 3.02 -13.64
C PHE A 63 -2.41 2.73 -12.32
N GLY A 64 -2.03 3.39 -11.23
CA GLY A 64 -2.75 3.28 -9.95
C GLY A 64 -4.23 3.67 -10.05
N ARG A 65 -4.55 4.74 -10.79
CA ARG A 65 -5.94 5.14 -11.04
C ARG A 65 -6.71 4.12 -11.85
N ILE A 66 -6.10 3.55 -12.89
CA ILE A 66 -6.69 2.47 -13.69
C ILE A 66 -7.00 1.27 -12.79
N LEU A 67 -6.07 0.87 -11.91
CA LEU A 67 -6.31 -0.22 -10.95
C LEU A 67 -7.49 0.06 -10.03
N LEU A 68 -7.65 1.29 -9.51
CA LEU A 68 -8.79 1.66 -8.67
C LEU A 68 -10.12 1.64 -9.42
N VAL A 69 -10.14 2.11 -10.67
CA VAL A 69 -11.34 2.00 -11.53
C VAL A 69 -11.70 0.54 -11.77
N LEU A 70 -10.72 -0.29 -12.12
CA LEU A 70 -10.92 -1.73 -12.31
C LEU A 70 -11.39 -2.42 -11.02
N ALA A 71 -10.85 -2.04 -9.86
CA ALA A 71 -11.26 -2.57 -8.57
C ALA A 71 -12.68 -2.16 -8.20
N ALA A 72 -13.04 -0.89 -8.39
CA ALA A 72 -14.40 -0.39 -8.20
C ALA A 72 -15.40 -1.10 -9.11
N PHE A 73 -15.02 -1.43 -10.34
CA PHE A 73 -15.92 -2.14 -11.26
C PHE A 73 -16.00 -3.65 -10.98
N ARG A 74 -14.88 -4.32 -10.72
CA ARG A 74 -14.81 -5.79 -10.64
C ARG A 74 -14.92 -6.36 -9.23
N LEU A 75 -14.30 -5.71 -8.25
CA LEU A 75 -14.24 -6.20 -6.87
C LEU A 75 -15.41 -5.67 -6.05
N HIS A 76 -15.70 -4.36 -6.12
CA HIS A 76 -16.78 -3.77 -5.34
C HIS A 76 -18.16 -4.33 -5.70
N ARG A 77 -18.41 -4.64 -6.98
CA ARG A 77 -19.63 -5.33 -7.42
C ARG A 77 -19.81 -6.73 -6.84
N ARG A 78 -18.74 -7.34 -6.33
CA ARG A 78 -18.75 -8.66 -5.68
C ARG A 78 -18.77 -8.56 -4.15
N GLY A 79 -18.95 -7.37 -3.59
CA GLY A 79 -18.86 -7.15 -2.14
C GLY A 79 -17.42 -7.17 -1.59
N VAL A 80 -16.41 -7.21 -2.46
CA VAL A 80 -15.00 -7.20 -2.03
C VAL A 80 -14.57 -5.76 -1.75
N ALA A 81 -14.27 -5.50 -0.48
CA ALA A 81 -13.77 -4.24 0.06
C ALA A 81 -12.25 -4.12 0.03
N GLY A 82 -11.49 -5.21 -0.15
CA GLY A 82 -10.04 -5.14 -0.04
C GLY A 82 -9.24 -6.38 -0.45
N VAL A 83 -7.95 -6.33 -0.13
CA VAL A 83 -6.99 -7.43 -0.31
C VAL A 83 -6.25 -7.65 1.01
N LEU A 84 -6.29 -8.86 1.55
CA LEU A 84 -5.50 -9.29 2.70
C LEU A 84 -4.32 -10.11 2.19
N VAL A 85 -3.11 -9.71 2.57
CA VAL A 85 -1.88 -10.45 2.26
C VAL A 85 -1.21 -10.89 3.56
N TYR A 86 -1.01 -12.19 3.73
CA TYR A 86 -0.32 -12.77 4.87
C TYR A 86 0.62 -13.89 4.42
N SER A 87 1.29 -14.58 5.33
CA SER A 87 2.20 -15.70 5.02
C SER A 87 2.05 -16.82 6.03
N ASN A 88 2.60 -17.99 5.71
CA ASN A 88 2.69 -19.16 6.60
C ASN A 88 3.72 -18.92 7.73
N SER A 89 3.51 -17.92 8.57
CA SER A 89 4.35 -17.59 9.70
C SER A 89 3.62 -17.98 10.99
N PRO A 90 4.25 -18.75 11.90
CA PRO A 90 3.62 -19.15 13.15
C PRO A 90 3.26 -17.96 14.05
N THR A 91 3.90 -16.81 13.85
CA THR A 91 3.67 -15.59 14.64
C THR A 91 2.27 -15.00 14.44
N TRP A 92 1.72 -15.06 13.22
CA TRP A 92 0.45 -14.38 12.90
C TRP A 92 -0.56 -15.25 12.14
N GLN A 93 -0.14 -16.34 11.51
CA GLN A 93 -1.03 -17.16 10.69
C GLN A 93 -2.26 -17.64 11.47
N ALA A 94 -2.03 -18.28 12.63
CA ALA A 94 -3.13 -18.78 13.46
C ALA A 94 -4.07 -17.67 13.94
N HIS A 95 -3.53 -16.48 14.23
CA HIS A 95 -4.33 -15.33 14.62
C HIS A 95 -5.20 -14.83 13.46
N ILE A 96 -4.61 -14.66 12.28
CA ILE A 96 -5.35 -14.22 11.09
C ILE A 96 -6.44 -15.23 10.70
N GLU A 97 -6.13 -16.51 10.72
CA GLU A 97 -7.07 -17.57 10.34
C GLU A 97 -8.24 -17.70 11.32
N ARG A 98 -8.00 -17.54 12.62
CA ARG A 98 -9.05 -17.65 13.64
C ARG A 98 -9.83 -16.36 13.87
N GLU A 99 -9.16 -15.22 13.84
CA GLU A 99 -9.75 -13.93 14.26
C GLU A 99 -10.18 -13.10 13.05
N TRP A 100 -9.38 -13.03 11.98
CA TRP A 100 -9.65 -12.12 10.86
C TRP A 100 -10.49 -12.76 9.76
N LEU A 101 -10.11 -13.96 9.30
CA LEU A 101 -10.78 -14.60 8.17
C LEU A 101 -12.29 -14.81 8.40
N PRO A 102 -12.78 -15.15 9.60
CA PRO A 102 -14.22 -15.25 9.83
C PRO A 102 -14.95 -13.89 9.70
N LEU A 103 -14.28 -12.79 10.05
CA LEU A 103 -14.87 -11.45 10.05
C LEU A 103 -14.81 -10.78 8.67
N VAL A 104 -13.68 -10.93 7.97
CA VAL A 104 -13.43 -10.20 6.71
C VAL A 104 -13.30 -11.10 5.49
N GLY A 105 -13.24 -12.43 5.64
CA GLY A 105 -12.91 -13.36 4.55
C GLY A 105 -13.86 -13.29 3.35
N GLY A 106 -15.13 -12.97 3.57
CA GLY A 106 -16.09 -12.72 2.49
C GLY A 106 -15.94 -11.34 1.81
N ALA A 107 -15.33 -10.38 2.52
CA ALA A 107 -15.16 -8.99 2.09
C ALA A 107 -13.76 -8.68 1.55
N VAL A 108 -12.78 -9.58 1.67
CA VAL A 108 -11.42 -9.35 1.14
C VAL A 108 -10.94 -10.53 0.31
N VAL A 109 -10.17 -10.25 -0.73
CA VAL A 109 -9.42 -11.31 -1.42
C VAL A 109 -8.16 -11.61 -0.62
N THR A 110 -7.96 -12.88 -0.26
CA THR A 110 -6.78 -13.34 0.46
C THR A 110 -5.66 -13.73 -0.51
N LEU A 111 -4.43 -13.36 -0.19
CA LEU A 111 -3.24 -13.76 -0.91
C LEU A 111 -2.18 -14.28 0.07
N ASN A 112 -1.69 -15.50 -0.16
CA ASN A 112 -0.62 -16.09 0.63
C ASN A 112 0.76 -15.74 0.04
N TRP A 113 1.52 -14.87 0.72
CA TRP A 113 2.85 -14.42 0.33
C TRP A 113 3.89 -15.54 0.30
N SER A 114 3.70 -16.61 1.08
CA SER A 114 4.55 -17.80 1.01
C SER A 114 4.45 -18.48 -0.36
N GLU A 115 3.31 -18.34 -1.05
CA GLU A 115 3.03 -18.90 -2.36
C GLU A 115 3.28 -17.90 -3.50
N ARG A 116 3.88 -16.73 -3.22
CA ARG A 116 4.01 -15.63 -4.21
C ARG A 116 4.70 -15.99 -5.52
N ALA A 117 5.52 -17.06 -5.52
CA ALA A 117 6.18 -17.54 -6.73
C ALA A 117 5.20 -18.06 -7.78
N THR A 118 3.99 -18.47 -7.37
CA THR A 118 2.94 -18.99 -8.27
C THR A 118 1.91 -17.92 -8.65
N TRP A 119 2.01 -16.70 -8.09
CA TRP A 119 1.04 -15.65 -8.32
C TRP A 119 1.05 -15.18 -9.77
N ARG A 120 -0.13 -15.22 -10.39
CA ARG A 120 -0.39 -14.59 -11.68
C ARG A 120 -0.69 -13.09 -11.48
N ASP A 121 -0.55 -12.30 -12.55
CA ASP A 121 -0.86 -10.87 -12.58
C ASP A 121 -2.36 -10.57 -12.56
N THR A 122 -3.02 -11.04 -11.51
CA THR A 122 -4.43 -10.76 -11.23
C THR A 122 -4.59 -9.38 -10.62
N LEU A 123 -5.80 -8.82 -10.68
CA LEU A 123 -6.09 -7.51 -10.13
C LEU A 123 -5.71 -7.37 -8.62
N PRO A 124 -6.04 -8.32 -7.72
CA PRO A 124 -5.59 -8.27 -6.33
C PRO A 124 -4.07 -8.22 -6.18
N VAL A 125 -3.34 -9.01 -6.98
CA VAL A 125 -1.87 -9.02 -6.99
C VAL A 125 -1.30 -7.69 -7.47
N MET A 126 -1.89 -7.10 -8.52
CA MET A 126 -1.48 -5.78 -9.02
C MET A 126 -1.77 -4.68 -8.00
N LEU A 127 -2.93 -4.71 -7.32
CA LEU A 127 -3.24 -3.79 -6.22
C LEU A 127 -2.21 -3.92 -5.09
N TRP A 128 -1.89 -5.14 -4.68
CA TRP A 128 -0.85 -5.41 -3.70
C TRP A 128 0.50 -4.81 -4.09
N ARG A 129 0.97 -5.11 -5.31
CA ARG A 129 2.27 -4.63 -5.79
C ARG A 129 2.32 -3.10 -5.85
N HIS A 130 1.27 -2.49 -6.39
CA HIS A 130 1.23 -1.04 -6.61
C HIS A 130 1.08 -0.24 -5.30
N PHE A 131 0.15 -0.64 -4.41
CA PHE A 131 -0.18 0.16 -3.23
C PHE A 131 0.58 -0.25 -1.97
N CYS A 132 1.10 -1.48 -1.88
CA CYS A 132 1.75 -1.97 -0.67
C CYS A 132 3.20 -2.42 -0.89
N ALA A 133 3.48 -3.29 -1.88
CA ALA A 133 4.85 -3.78 -2.05
C ALA A 133 5.84 -2.68 -2.48
N ASN A 134 5.40 -1.74 -3.32
CA ASN A 134 6.23 -0.67 -3.89
C ASN A 134 6.18 0.65 -3.09
N TYR A 135 5.81 0.61 -1.80
CA TYR A 135 5.69 1.85 -1.03
C TYR A 135 7.05 2.57 -0.91
N ARG A 136 7.01 3.87 -1.21
CA ARG A 136 8.08 4.84 -1.59
C ARG A 136 9.30 5.02 -0.64
N GLY A 137 9.54 4.13 0.31
CA GLY A 137 10.66 4.24 1.27
C GLY A 137 11.66 3.08 1.25
N SER A 138 11.41 2.01 0.48
CA SER A 138 12.22 0.79 0.55
C SER A 138 12.81 0.44 -0.81
N VAL A 139 13.70 1.29 -1.32
CA VAL A 139 14.69 0.84 -2.30
C VAL A 139 15.57 -0.20 -1.59
N GLY A 140 15.37 -1.48 -1.89
CA GLY A 140 16.29 -2.56 -1.51
C GLY A 140 15.90 -3.46 -0.35
N VAL A 141 14.76 -3.27 0.33
CA VAL A 141 14.43 -4.15 1.46
C VAL A 141 12.91 -4.41 1.57
N PHE A 142 12.45 -5.55 1.04
CA PHE A 142 11.10 -6.11 1.25
C PHE A 142 10.87 -6.63 2.70
N ARG A 143 11.40 -5.94 3.72
CA ARG A 143 11.18 -6.33 5.11
C ARG A 143 9.85 -5.75 5.58
N ASN A 144 9.14 -6.53 6.39
CA ASN A 144 8.02 -6.05 7.20
C ASN A 144 6.77 -5.63 6.40
N ILE A 145 6.58 -6.21 5.20
CA ILE A 145 5.43 -5.92 4.35
C ILE A 145 4.21 -6.78 4.69
N ASN A 146 4.39 -7.94 5.31
CA ASN A 146 3.34 -8.87 5.68
C ASN A 146 3.29 -9.07 7.21
N PRO A 147 2.10 -9.29 7.79
CA PRO A 147 0.79 -9.24 7.14
C PRO A 147 0.34 -7.79 6.86
N ALA A 148 -0.50 -7.62 5.84
CA ALA A 148 -1.04 -6.31 5.48
C ALA A 148 -2.41 -6.41 4.80
N VAL A 149 -3.23 -5.38 4.99
CA VAL A 149 -4.58 -5.27 4.42
C VAL A 149 -4.67 -3.98 3.61
N ILE A 150 -5.12 -4.08 2.36
CA ILE A 150 -5.45 -2.95 1.50
C ILE A 150 -6.97 -2.81 1.49
N VAL A 151 -7.48 -1.68 1.97
CA VAL A 151 -8.92 -1.37 1.96
C VAL A 151 -9.23 -0.35 0.88
N LEU A 152 -10.10 -0.73 -0.05
CA LEU A 152 -10.54 0.08 -1.18
C LEU A 152 -11.58 1.11 -0.72
N ARG A 153 -11.48 2.34 -1.22
CA ARG A 153 -12.37 3.46 -0.86
C ARG A 153 -12.95 4.12 -2.11
N GLY A 154 -13.43 3.28 -3.03
CA GLY A 154 -13.81 3.70 -4.39
C GLY A 154 -12.59 4.19 -5.18
N LEU A 155 -12.70 5.40 -5.76
CA LEU A 155 -11.60 6.03 -6.52
C LEU A 155 -10.61 6.80 -5.66
N ARG A 156 -10.81 6.81 -4.33
CA ARG A 156 -9.86 7.40 -3.37
C ARG A 156 -8.68 6.47 -3.15
N GLN A 157 -7.61 7.04 -2.64
CA GLN A 157 -6.42 6.29 -2.26
C GLN A 157 -6.79 5.21 -1.22
N PRO A 158 -6.38 3.95 -1.43
CA PRO A 158 -6.69 2.89 -0.48
C PRO A 158 -5.98 3.11 0.84
N LEU A 159 -6.57 2.61 1.91
CA LEU A 159 -5.91 2.51 3.21
C LEU A 159 -5.04 1.25 3.20
N VAL A 160 -3.83 1.36 3.72
CA VAL A 160 -2.90 0.23 3.82
C VAL A 160 -2.55 0.04 5.29
N PHE A 161 -3.05 -1.05 5.86
CA PHE A 161 -2.77 -1.48 7.22
C PHE A 161 -1.61 -2.47 7.19
N ARG A 162 -0.52 -2.20 7.92
CA ARG A 162 0.65 -3.06 8.00
C ARG A 162 0.83 -3.57 9.41
N PHE A 163 0.89 -4.88 9.56
CA PHE A 163 0.79 -5.52 10.86
C PHE A 163 2.10 -6.16 11.34
N TYR A 164 3.16 -6.19 10.53
CA TYR A 164 4.45 -6.74 10.97
C TYR A 164 4.90 -6.16 12.32
N GLY A 165 5.02 -4.82 12.42
CA GLY A 165 5.46 -4.15 13.64
C GLY A 165 4.52 -4.37 14.82
N PRO A 166 3.20 -4.21 14.65
CA PRO A 166 2.22 -4.55 15.69
C PRO A 166 2.29 -6.00 16.19
N PHE A 167 2.45 -6.99 15.30
CA PHE A 167 2.64 -8.39 15.71
C PHE A 167 3.97 -8.61 16.46
N GLU A 168 5.03 -7.93 16.03
CA GLU A 168 6.34 -7.97 16.71
C GLU A 168 6.24 -7.42 18.14
N LEU A 169 5.55 -6.30 18.33
CA LEU A 169 5.28 -5.74 19.68
C LEU A 169 4.40 -6.64 20.52
N ALA A 170 3.35 -7.22 19.93
CA ALA A 170 2.45 -8.14 20.63
C ALA A 170 3.18 -9.40 21.12
N LYS A 171 4.15 -9.92 20.36
CA LYS A 171 5.04 -11.01 20.80
C LYS A 171 5.84 -10.66 22.06
N HIS A 172 6.08 -9.38 22.31
CA HIS A 172 6.75 -8.87 23.52
C HIS A 172 5.77 -8.39 24.61
N GLY A 173 4.48 -8.67 24.48
CA GLY A 173 3.44 -8.37 25.47
C GLY A 173 2.69 -7.05 25.24
N ASP A 174 3.07 -6.23 24.27
CA ASP A 174 2.37 -4.99 23.93
C ASP A 174 1.30 -5.25 22.86
N THR A 175 0.13 -5.69 23.31
CA THR A 175 -1.01 -6.05 22.41
C THR A 175 -1.88 -4.86 22.02
N GLU A 176 -1.72 -3.70 22.65
CA GLU A 176 -2.60 -2.54 22.46
C GLU A 176 -2.50 -1.95 21.05
N ASN A 177 -1.27 -1.93 20.50
CA ASN A 177 -1.03 -1.45 19.14
C ASN A 177 -1.67 -2.36 18.09
N LEU A 178 -1.58 -3.67 18.29
CA LEU A 178 -2.21 -4.65 17.40
C LEU A 178 -3.73 -4.49 17.42
N LYS A 179 -4.35 -4.52 18.61
CA LYS A 179 -5.81 -4.39 18.77
C LYS A 179 -6.36 -3.08 18.21
N THR A 180 -5.62 -1.98 18.38
CA THR A 180 -6.03 -0.67 17.83
C THR A 180 -6.02 -0.70 16.31
N LEU A 181 -4.94 -1.20 15.69
CA LEU A 181 -4.85 -1.28 14.23
C LEU A 181 -5.86 -2.27 13.64
N GLU A 182 -6.16 -3.36 14.34
CA GLU A 182 -7.19 -4.32 13.97
C GLU A 182 -8.57 -3.68 13.95
N ARG A 183 -8.95 -2.96 15.01
CA ARG A 183 -10.23 -2.25 15.06
C ARG A 183 -10.37 -1.25 13.91
N GLU A 184 -9.34 -0.45 13.65
CA GLU A 184 -9.35 0.50 12.53
C GLU A 184 -9.46 -0.20 11.16
N MET A 185 -8.82 -1.36 11.01
CA MET A 185 -8.90 -2.17 9.80
C MET A 185 -10.30 -2.77 9.60
N LEU A 186 -10.88 -3.36 10.64
CA LEU A 186 -12.22 -3.96 10.62
C LEU A 186 -13.29 -2.91 10.32
N GLU A 187 -13.23 -1.75 10.99
CA GLU A 187 -14.09 -0.61 10.73
C GLU A 187 -13.98 -0.16 9.26
N ALA A 188 -12.75 -0.04 8.74
CA ALA A 188 -12.53 0.38 7.37
C ALA A 188 -13.06 -0.62 6.33
N VAL A 189 -12.97 -1.93 6.60
CA VAL A 189 -13.54 -2.99 5.75
C VAL A 189 -15.08 -2.99 5.78
N GLY A 190 -15.68 -2.38 6.81
CA GLY A 190 -17.12 -2.45 7.06
C GLY A 190 -17.54 -3.73 7.78
N ALA A 191 -16.58 -4.49 8.31
CA ALA A 191 -16.84 -5.56 9.27
C ALA A 191 -17.01 -4.91 10.65
N ALA A 192 -18.19 -4.33 10.90
CA ALA A 192 -18.52 -3.86 12.24
C ALA A 192 -18.57 -5.05 13.21
N THR A 193 -17.87 -4.92 14.33
CA THR A 193 -17.80 -5.86 15.48
C THR A 193 -19.15 -6.06 16.14
#